data_AF-T1CZ71-F1
#
_entry.id   AF-T1CZ71-F1
#
_cell.length_a   1.000
_cell.length_b   1.000
_cell.length_c   1.000
_cell.angle_alpha   90.00
_cell.angle_beta   90.00
_cell.angle_gamma   90.00
#
_symmetry.space_group_name_H-M   'P 1'
#
loop_
_entity.id
_entity.type
_entity.pdbx_description
1 polymer ?
#
loop_
_entity_poly.entity_id
_entity_poly.type
_entity_poly.pdbx_seq_one_letter_code
_entity_poly.pdbx_strand_id
1 'polypeptide(L)'
;MFNVQTTFDPRLRERDMGPLEGLTLTEISEIVGRRITISKFVGEDFPEKVESLSSLKARINSFICDLKKMDFEQCLIVGHGGSLAILISQIVGMPHNEIKFGNCEIKKIIMSGNDCVLKEFD
;
A
#
# COMPACT_ATOMS: atom_id res chain seq x y z
N MET A 1 -24.80 -4.39 14.85
CA MET A 1 -24.43 -3.82 13.54
C MET A 1 -23.66 -2.54 13.83
N PHE A 2 -22.40 -2.44 13.42
CA PHE A 2 -21.64 -1.20 13.58
C PHE A 2 -22.09 -0.21 12.50
N ASN A 3 -22.55 0.96 12.90
CA ASN A 3 -22.93 2.03 11.97
C ASN A 3 -21.68 2.89 11.68
N VAL A 4 -20.80 2.39 10.82
CA VAL A 4 -19.56 3.08 10.45
C VAL A 4 -19.77 3.82 9.14
N GLN A 5 -19.44 5.11 9.11
CA GLN A 5 -19.43 5.88 7.88
C GLN A 5 -18.28 5.41 6.98
N THR A 6 -18.60 5.00 5.76
CA THR A 6 -17.61 4.58 4.75
C THR A 6 -17.41 5.68 3.72
N THR A 7 -16.15 5.92 3.36
CA THR A 7 -15.76 6.86 2.31
C THR A 7 -14.79 6.15 1.37
N PHE A 8 -15.05 6.21 0.07
CA PHE A 8 -14.15 5.67 -0.94
C PHE A 8 -13.08 6.69 -1.29
N ASP A 9 -11.81 6.28 -1.29
CA ASP A 9 -10.69 7.12 -1.69
C ASP A 9 -9.89 6.44 -2.82
N PRO A 10 -9.86 7.02 -4.04
CA PRO A 10 -9.13 6.43 -5.15
C PRO A 10 -7.61 6.35 -4.91
N ARG A 11 -7.07 7.15 -3.98
CA ARG A 11 -5.65 7.14 -3.63
C ARG A 11 -5.22 5.86 -2.90
N LEU A 12 -6.16 5.03 -2.43
CA LEU A 12 -5.89 3.75 -1.76
C LEU A 12 -5.91 2.52 -2.69
N ARG A 13 -6.27 2.69 -3.97
CA ARG A 13 -6.25 1.61 -4.96
C ARG A 13 -4.88 0.94 -5.05
N GLU A 14 -4.85 -0.32 -5.48
CA GLU A 14 -3.57 -0.96 -5.79
C GLU A 14 -2.83 -0.19 -6.89
N ARG A 15 -1.52 -0.40 -6.97
CA ARG A 15 -0.69 0.09 -8.06
C ARG A 15 -1.28 -0.33 -9.40
N ASP A 16 -1.46 0.61 -10.31
CA ASP A 16 -1.90 0.32 -11.67
C ASP A 16 -0.77 -0.39 -12.43
N MET A 17 -0.98 -1.67 -12.75
CA MET A 17 0.01 -2.51 -13.43
C MET A 17 -0.16 -2.50 -14.95
N GLY A 18 -1.12 -1.72 -15.47
CA GLY A 18 -1.34 -1.49 -16.88
C GLY A 18 -1.32 -2.77 -17.71
N PRO A 19 -0.44 -2.90 -18.74
CA PRO A 19 -0.38 -4.10 -19.58
C PRO A 19 0.01 -5.39 -18.85
N LEU A 20 0.50 -5.32 -17.61
CA LEU A 20 0.86 -6.49 -16.81
C LEU A 20 -0.33 -7.02 -16.00
N GLU A 21 -1.46 -6.31 -15.98
CA GLU A 21 -2.68 -6.80 -15.32
C GLU A 21 -3.19 -8.07 -15.98
N GLY A 22 -3.60 -9.04 -15.14
CA GLY A 22 -4.08 -10.34 -15.58
C GLY A 22 -2.98 -11.36 -15.92
N LEU A 23 -1.71 -10.95 -15.93
CA LEU A 23 -0.57 -11.85 -16.14
C LEU A 23 -0.09 -12.47 -14.83
N THR A 24 0.40 -13.70 -14.93
CA THR A 24 1.13 -14.38 -13.86
C THR A 24 2.54 -13.82 -13.71
N LEU A 25 3.16 -14.02 -12.54
CA LEU A 25 4.57 -13.64 -12.33
C LEU A 25 5.54 -14.34 -13.29
N THR A 26 5.19 -15.54 -13.76
CA THR A 26 5.99 -16.27 -14.77
C THR A 26 5.94 -15.56 -16.11
N GLU A 27 4.75 -15.24 -16.62
CA GLU A 27 4.57 -14.50 -17.88
C GLU A 27 5.25 -13.14 -17.82
N ILE A 28 5.11 -12.42 -16.70
CA ILE A 28 5.81 -11.15 -16.50
C ILE A 28 7.34 -11.36 -16.53
N SER A 29 7.85 -12.41 -15.89
CA SER A 29 9.29 -12.73 -15.88
C SER A 29 9.84 -13.00 -17.27
N GLU A 30 9.05 -13.65 -18.13
CA GLU A 30 9.38 -13.90 -19.53
C GLU A 30 9.43 -12.58 -20.32
N ILE A 31 8.44 -11.70 -20.14
CA ILE A 31 8.38 -10.38 -20.79
C ILE A 31 9.57 -9.50 -20.39
N VAL A 32 9.92 -9.47 -19.09
CA VAL A 32 11.01 -8.62 -18.58
C VAL A 32 12.40 -9.25 -18.71
N GLY A 33 12.49 -10.52 -19.14
CA GLY A 33 13.76 -11.23 -19.29
C GLY A 33 14.50 -11.52 -17.97
N ARG A 34 13.79 -11.50 -16.83
CA ARG A 34 14.38 -11.79 -15.51
C ARG A 34 13.31 -12.32 -14.54
N ARG A 35 13.74 -13.09 -13.54
CA ARG A 35 12.83 -13.61 -12.51
C ARG A 35 12.24 -12.48 -11.65
N ILE A 36 10.92 -12.33 -11.74
CA ILE A 36 10.10 -11.46 -10.89
C ILE A 36 9.53 -12.28 -9.73
N THR A 37 9.67 -11.74 -8.52
CA THR A 37 9.02 -12.25 -7.30
C THR A 37 7.95 -11.25 -6.86
N ILE A 38 7.06 -11.65 -5.95
CA ILE A 38 6.03 -10.74 -5.43
C ILE A 38 6.62 -9.46 -4.82
N SER A 39 7.76 -9.57 -4.12
CA SER A 39 8.44 -8.43 -3.52
C SER A 39 8.98 -7.46 -4.58
N LYS A 40 9.55 -7.99 -5.68
CA LYS A 40 9.99 -7.17 -6.82
C LYS A 40 8.82 -6.55 -7.57
N PHE A 41 7.75 -7.31 -7.75
CA PHE A 41 6.52 -6.85 -8.40
C PHE A 41 5.91 -5.63 -7.71
N VAL A 42 5.94 -5.61 -6.38
CA VAL A 42 5.45 -4.47 -5.59
C VAL A 42 6.48 -3.33 -5.52
N GLY A 43 7.77 -3.65 -5.34
CA GLY A 43 8.79 -2.69 -4.92
C GLY A 43 9.67 -2.09 -6.02
N GLU A 44 9.61 -2.57 -7.26
CA GLU A 44 10.46 -2.09 -8.36
C GLU A 44 9.64 -1.37 -9.43
N ASP A 45 10.29 -0.45 -10.15
CA ASP A 45 9.68 0.13 -11.34
C ASP A 45 9.74 -0.81 -12.54
N PHE A 46 8.67 -0.78 -13.32
CA PHE A 46 8.47 -1.57 -14.53
C PHE A 46 8.51 -0.66 -15.76
N PRO A 47 8.52 -1.22 -16.99
CA PRO A 47 8.51 -0.44 -18.22
C PRO A 47 7.34 0.55 -18.31
N GLU A 48 7.40 1.43 -19.31
CA GLU A 48 6.38 2.45 -19.56
C GLU A 48 4.97 1.85 -19.63
N LYS A 49 3.99 2.55 -19.04
CA LYS A 49 2.56 2.16 -18.84
C LYS A 49 2.22 1.40 -17.56
N VAL A 50 3.18 1.19 -16.66
CA VAL A 50 2.90 0.84 -15.25
C VAL A 50 2.96 2.11 -14.40
N GLU A 51 2.08 2.26 -13.40
CA GLU A 51 2.18 3.36 -12.43
C GLU A 51 3.57 3.31 -11.77
N SER A 52 4.31 4.42 -11.76
CA SER A 52 5.61 4.46 -11.09
C SER A 52 5.45 4.34 -9.58
N LEU A 53 6.46 3.78 -8.90
CA LEU A 53 6.47 3.71 -7.44
C LEU A 53 6.43 5.13 -6.81
N SER A 54 6.99 6.12 -7.50
CA SER A 54 6.93 7.52 -7.09
C SER A 54 5.51 8.09 -7.16
N SER A 55 4.72 7.75 -8.19
CA SER A 55 3.31 8.14 -8.29
C SER A 55 2.49 7.52 -7.16
N LEU A 56 2.65 6.22 -6.92
CA LEU A 56 1.99 5.52 -5.81
C LEU A 56 2.33 6.19 -4.47
N LYS A 57 3.62 6.44 -4.21
CA LYS A 57 4.07 7.14 -2.98
C LYS A 57 3.48 8.54 -2.86
N ALA A 58 3.35 9.27 -3.97
CA ALA A 58 2.82 10.63 -3.96
C ALA A 58 1.32 10.65 -3.61
N ARG A 59 0.51 9.77 -4.20
CA ARG A 59 -0.93 9.69 -3.89
C ARG A 59 -1.20 9.18 -2.47
N ILE A 60 -0.40 8.23 -1.98
CA ILE A 60 -0.51 7.76 -0.59
C ILE A 60 -0.08 8.84 0.40
N ASN A 61 0.98 9.59 0.10
CA ASN A 61 1.37 10.73 0.92
C ASN A 61 0.26 11.80 0.97
N SER A 62 -0.36 12.09 -0.18
CA SER A 62 -1.52 13.00 -0.25
C SER A 62 -2.66 12.51 0.65
N PHE A 63 -2.98 11.21 0.63
CA PHE A 63 -3.96 10.60 1.53
C PHE A 63 -3.58 10.78 3.00
N ILE A 64 -2.33 10.49 3.39
CA ILE A 64 -1.85 10.65 4.77
C ILE A 64 -1.95 12.11 5.23
N CYS A 65 -1.59 13.06 4.37
CA CYS A 65 -1.67 14.49 4.68
C CYS A 65 -3.09 14.94 4.98
N ASP A 66 -4.09 14.39 4.29
CA ASP A 66 -5.50 14.71 4.56
C ASP A 66 -6.02 13.95 5.78
N LEU A 67 -5.64 12.68 5.95
CA LEU A 67 -5.98 11.86 7.12
C LEU A 67 -5.54 12.56 8.41
N LYS A 68 -4.34 13.14 8.45
CA LYS A 68 -3.81 13.90 9.61
C LYS A 68 -4.61 15.15 9.96
N LYS A 69 -5.47 15.66 9.07
CA LYS A 69 -6.34 16.82 9.30
C LYS A 69 -7.73 16.42 9.80
N MET A 70 -8.08 15.14 9.72
CA MET A 70 -9.38 14.65 10.15
C MET A 70 -9.39 14.45 11.66
N ASP A 71 -10.55 14.67 12.28
CA ASP A 71 -10.78 14.39 13.69
C ASP A 71 -11.34 12.98 13.84
N PHE A 72 -10.52 12.06 14.34
CA PHE A 72 -10.94 10.69 14.68
C PHE A 72 -10.07 10.13 15.81
N GLU A 73 -10.65 9.31 16.68
CA GLU A 73 -9.89 8.52 17.66
C GLU A 73 -9.34 7.23 17.02
N GLN A 74 -10.13 6.60 16.15
CA GLN A 74 -9.77 5.38 15.45
C GLN A 74 -10.40 5.38 14.05
N CYS A 75 -9.60 5.03 13.04
CA CYS A 75 -10.08 4.80 11.68
C CYS A 75 -9.68 3.41 11.19
N LEU A 76 -10.47 2.85 10.28
CA LEU A 76 -10.14 1.65 9.53
C LEU A 76 -9.85 2.05 8.08
N ILE A 77 -8.65 1.73 7.62
CA ILE A 77 -8.24 1.95 6.23
C ILE A 77 -8.23 0.61 5.53
N VAL A 78 -9.01 0.49 4.46
CA VAL A 78 -9.11 -0.72 3.64
C VAL A 78 -8.48 -0.43 2.28
N GLY A 79 -7.59 -1.31 1.84
CA GLY A 79 -6.83 -1.16 0.60
C GLY A 79 -6.19 -2.47 0.18
N HIS A 80 -5.07 -2.38 -0.54
CA HIS A 80 -4.35 -3.53 -1.06
C HIS A 80 -2.92 -3.59 -0.51
N GLY A 81 -2.25 -4.72 -0.67
CA GLY A 81 -0.93 -4.95 -0.09
C GLY A 81 0.10 -3.89 -0.48
N GLY A 82 0.17 -3.51 -1.75
CA GLY A 82 1.14 -2.50 -2.23
C GLY A 82 0.86 -1.11 -1.68
N SER A 83 -0.38 -0.64 -1.77
CA SER A 83 -0.78 0.68 -1.25
C SER A 83 -0.68 0.77 0.28
N LEU A 84 -1.07 -0.26 1.01
CA LEU A 84 -0.99 -0.30 2.48
C LEU A 84 0.45 -0.43 2.98
N ALA A 85 1.32 -1.18 2.28
CA ALA A 85 2.74 -1.26 2.62
C ALA A 85 3.44 0.11 2.48
N ILE A 86 3.13 0.87 1.43
CA ILE A 86 3.62 2.25 1.25
C ILE A 86 3.06 3.17 2.33
N LEU A 87 1.78 3.03 2.69
CA LEU A 87 1.15 3.82 3.74
C LEU A 87 1.83 3.60 5.10
N ILE A 88 2.00 2.34 5.51
CA ILE A 88 2.69 2.02 6.77
C ILE A 88 4.15 2.49 6.71
N SER A 89 4.84 2.28 5.59
CA SER A 89 6.22 2.74 5.39
C SER A 89 6.38 4.25 5.60
N GLN A 90 5.47 5.05 5.05
CA GLN A 90 5.51 6.52 5.17
C GLN A 90 5.12 7.02 6.56
N ILE A 91 4.30 6.27 7.31
CA ILE A 91 3.92 6.64 8.67
C ILE A 91 5.01 6.22 9.67
N VAL A 92 5.48 4.98 9.58
CA VAL A 92 6.36 4.34 10.59
C VAL A 92 7.85 4.50 10.26
N GLY A 93 8.19 4.86 9.03
CA GLY A 93 9.58 4.99 8.58
C GLY A 93 10.28 3.66 8.27
N MET A 94 9.53 2.56 8.20
CA MET A 94 10.05 1.25 7.82
C MET A 94 10.11 1.08 6.29
N PRO A 95 11.01 0.26 5.73
CA PRO A 95 11.00 -0.05 4.31
C PRO A 95 9.72 -0.79 3.87
N HIS A 96 9.02 -0.26 2.86
CA HIS A 96 7.78 -0.86 2.33
C HIS A 96 7.91 -2.31 1.86
N ASN A 97 9.10 -2.76 1.44
CA ASN A 97 9.36 -4.13 1.01
C ASN A 97 9.43 -5.14 2.19
N GLU A 98 9.53 -4.66 3.42
CA GLU A 98 9.49 -5.48 4.65
C GLU A 98 8.06 -5.66 5.17
N ILE A 99 7.12 -4.82 4.72
CA ILE A 99 5.73 -4.84 5.15
C ILE A 99 4.92 -5.73 4.20
N LYS A 100 4.40 -6.84 4.73
CA LYS A 100 3.61 -7.82 3.97
C LYS A 100 2.19 -7.88 4.49
N PHE A 101 1.25 -8.16 3.59
CA PHE A 101 -0.14 -8.40 3.92
C PHE A 101 -0.58 -9.73 3.31
N GLY A 102 -1.19 -10.58 4.14
CA GLY A 102 -2.03 -11.69 3.73
C GLY A 102 -3.45 -11.23 3.41
N ASN A 103 -4.25 -12.16 2.87
CA ASN A 103 -5.66 -11.89 2.58
C ASN A 103 -6.43 -11.60 3.87
N CYS A 104 -7.13 -10.47 3.90
CA CYS A 104 -7.89 -9.99 5.06
C CYS A 104 -7.05 -9.77 6.33
N GLU A 105 -5.72 -9.66 6.21
CA GLU A 105 -4.86 -9.34 7.34
C GLU A 105 -5.10 -7.89 7.79
N ILE A 106 -5.09 -7.69 9.11
CA ILE A 106 -5.20 -6.38 9.74
C ILE A 106 -3.86 -6.08 10.40
N LYS A 107 -3.34 -4.87 10.22
CA LYS A 107 -2.23 -4.32 11.00
C LYS A 107 -2.68 -3.05 11.69
N LYS A 108 -2.20 -2.81 12.92
CA LYS A 108 -2.57 -1.63 13.71
C LYS A 108 -1.38 -0.70 13.85
N ILE A 109 -1.58 0.58 13.52
CA ILE A 109 -0.64 1.64 13.86
C ILE A 109 -1.22 2.38 15.07
N ILE A 110 -0.41 2.53 16.12
CA ILE A 110 -0.74 3.38 17.27
C ILE A 110 0.10 4.64 17.13
N MET A 111 -0.56 5.80 17.08
CA MET A 111 0.09 7.10 17.01
C MET A 111 -0.10 7.85 18.33
N SER A 112 0.97 8.42 18.87
CA SER A 112 0.97 9.24 20.09
C SER A 112 1.91 10.43 19.89
N GLY A 113 1.36 11.61 19.58
CA GLY A 113 2.16 12.76 19.19
C GLY A 113 2.94 12.49 17.90
N ASN A 114 4.27 12.56 17.97
CA ASN A 114 5.16 12.24 16.84
C ASN A 114 5.59 10.76 16.80
N ASP A 115 5.29 9.99 17.84
CA ASP A 115 5.66 8.58 17.91
C ASP A 115 4.60 7.71 17.23
N CYS A 116 5.05 6.67 16.54
CA CYS A 116 4.18 5.68 15.94
C CYS A 116 4.75 4.27 16.15
N VAL A 117 3.86 3.33 16.43
CA VAL A 117 4.20 1.93 16.66
C VAL A 117 3.32 1.05 15.79
N LEU A 118 3.95 0.22 14.96
CA LEU A 118 3.27 -0.85 14.24
C LEU A 118 3.07 -2.03 15.19
N LYS A 119 1.84 -2.50 15.30
CA LYS A 119 1.46 -3.74 15.98
C LYS A 119 0.85 -4.69 14.96
N GLU A 120 1.40 -5.91 14.95
CA GLU A 120 0.82 -7.03 14.22
C GLU A 120 -0.19 -7.73 15.14
N PHE A 121 -1.26 -8.26 14.54
CA PHE A 121 -2.19 -9.13 15.25
C PHE A 121 -1.76 -10.56 14.95
N ASP A 122 -1.42 -11.33 16.00
CA ASP A 122 -1.21 -12.77 15.92
C ASP A 122 -2.54 -13.53 15.75
#